data_AF-A0ABD5QVV0-F1
#
_entry.id   AF-A0ABD5QVV0-F1
#
_cell.length_a   1.000
_cell.length_b   1.000
_cell.length_c   1.000
_cell.angle_alpha   90.00
_cell.angle_beta   90.00
_cell.angle_gamma   90.00
#
_symmetry.space_group_name_H-M   'P 1'
#
loop_
_entity.id
_entity.type
_entity.pdbx_description
1 polymer ?
#
loop_
_entity_poly.entity_id
_entity_poly.type
_entity_poly.pdbx_seq_one_letter_code
_entity_poly.pdbx_strand_id
1 'polypeptide(L)'
;MPERKQVNVKVASEAKERWQEYADESMEVNSMSDLIRLSVEKEINGQREGSDSGSEHLEDISKTLKQIQTEIGKLDSRLERVEHTTQEDPEISRLANNVFSLLPDEKPGSKKWEAKRREIQALEHNEGERSPEEFKAGWEGTPSALAEVFEVTELDMRKALEKLASDMSGRVRTTDHNGVERYWRDV
;
A
#
# COMPACT_ATOMS: atom_id res chain seq x y z
N MET A 1 8.92 -41.66 25.44
CA MET A 1 9.71 -40.49 25.85
C MET A 1 11.17 -40.89 25.80
N PRO A 2 12.05 -40.16 25.09
CA PRO A 2 13.47 -40.47 25.10
C PRO A 2 14.05 -40.35 26.50
N GLU A 3 14.97 -41.25 26.86
CA GLU A 3 15.63 -41.31 28.16
C GLU A 3 16.51 -40.06 28.35
N ARG A 4 16.30 -39.30 29.44
CA ARG A 4 17.07 -38.09 29.74
C ARG A 4 18.13 -38.41 30.79
N LYS A 5 19.40 -38.10 30.49
CA LYS A 5 20.52 -38.24 31.43
C LYS A 5 20.90 -36.87 31.99
N GLN A 6 21.11 -36.78 33.30
CA GLN A 6 21.57 -35.56 33.96
C GLN A 6 23.09 -35.51 34.00
N VAL A 7 23.67 -34.39 33.61
CA VAL A 7 25.12 -34.13 33.64
C VAL A 7 25.36 -32.90 34.50
N ASN A 8 26.24 -33.03 35.50
CA ASN A 8 26.62 -31.93 36.38
C ASN A 8 27.90 -31.27 35.85
N VAL A 9 27.83 -30.00 35.50
CA VAL A 9 28.96 -29.23 34.96
C VAL A 9 29.43 -28.19 35.99
N LYS A 10 30.74 -28.09 36.19
CA LYS A 10 31.35 -27.04 37.02
C LYS A 10 31.72 -25.85 36.16
N VAL A 11 31.26 -24.67 36.55
CA VAL A 11 31.54 -23.40 35.87
C VAL A 11 31.92 -22.34 36.90
N ALA A 12 32.63 -21.31 36.47
CA ALA A 12 32.90 -20.14 37.31
C ALA A 12 31.58 -19.44 37.68
N SER A 13 31.49 -18.91 38.90
CA SER A 13 30.27 -18.23 39.39
C SER A 13 29.83 -17.09 38.47
N GLU A 14 30.78 -16.29 38.00
CA GLU A 14 30.54 -15.19 37.05
C GLU A 14 29.98 -15.67 35.70
N ALA A 15 30.38 -16.85 35.23
CA ALA A 15 29.84 -17.42 34.01
C ALA A 15 28.39 -17.89 34.21
N LYS A 16 28.11 -18.49 35.38
CA LYS A 16 26.75 -18.92 35.73
C LYS A 16 25.79 -17.74 35.82
N GLU A 17 26.19 -16.64 36.46
CA GLU A 17 25.37 -15.43 36.59
C GLU A 17 25.04 -14.84 35.22
N ARG A 18 26.03 -14.67 34.34
CA ARG A 18 25.82 -14.18 32.98
C ARG A 18 24.88 -15.05 32.15
N TRP A 19 24.99 -16.38 32.28
CA TRP A 19 24.12 -17.30 31.55
C TRP A 19 22.68 -17.29 32.07
N GLN A 20 22.51 -17.09 33.38
CA GLN A 20 21.20 -16.97 34.00
C GLN A 20 20.52 -15.67 33.56
N GLU A 21 21.23 -14.54 33.62
CA GLU A 21 20.74 -13.25 33.15
C GLU A 21 20.31 -13.31 31.67
N TYR A 22 21.15 -13.89 30.80
CA TYR A 22 20.78 -14.11 29.40
C TYR A 22 19.54 -14.99 29.23
N ALA A 23 19.42 -16.06 30.03
CA ALA A 23 18.27 -16.95 29.95
C ALA A 23 16.96 -16.30 30.44
N ASP A 24 17.05 -15.34 31.36
CA ASP A 24 15.90 -14.63 31.91
C ASP A 24 15.45 -13.47 31.00
N GLU A 25 16.37 -12.84 30.26
CA GLU A 25 16.07 -11.74 29.32
C GLU A 25 15.69 -12.21 27.91
N SER A 26 16.15 -13.39 27.50
CA SER A 26 15.95 -13.89 26.15
C SER A 26 14.58 -14.54 25.97
N MET A 27 13.86 -14.16 24.91
CA MET A 27 12.64 -14.86 24.49
C MET A 27 12.92 -16.18 23.75
N GLU A 28 14.19 -16.47 23.43
CA GLU A 28 14.59 -17.63 22.61
C GLU A 28 14.85 -18.88 23.45
N VAL A 29 15.11 -18.74 24.75
CA VAL A 29 15.42 -19.85 25.66
C VAL A 29 14.52 -19.78 26.90
N ASN A 30 13.98 -20.93 27.32
CA ASN A 30 13.09 -21.00 28.47
C ASN A 30 13.81 -21.27 29.80
N SER A 31 15.08 -21.68 29.73
CA SER A 31 15.89 -22.01 30.89
C SER A 31 17.39 -22.02 30.55
N MET A 32 18.24 -21.87 31.57
CA MET A 32 19.69 -22.04 31.43
C MET A 32 20.07 -23.43 30.87
N SER A 33 19.27 -24.47 31.14
CA SER A 33 19.52 -25.81 30.59
C SER A 33 19.26 -25.86 29.09
N ASP A 34 18.27 -25.11 28.59
CA ASP A 34 17.97 -25.02 27.17
C ASP A 34 19.02 -24.18 26.44
N LEU A 35 19.53 -23.12 27.08
CA LEU A 35 20.65 -22.33 26.58
C LEU A 35 21.92 -23.19 26.40
N ILE A 36 22.26 -24.01 27.40
CA ILE A 36 23.42 -24.90 27.33
C ILE A 36 23.21 -25.94 26.23
N ARG A 37 22.01 -26.54 26.14
CA ARG A 37 21.71 -27.54 25.09
C ARG A 37 21.84 -26.93 23.69
N LEU A 38 21.26 -25.76 23.46
CA LEU A 38 21.31 -25.06 22.17
C LEU A 38 22.76 -24.70 21.80
N SER A 39 23.54 -24.23 22.76
CA SER A 39 24.95 -23.90 22.55
C SER A 39 25.78 -25.14 22.19
N VAL A 40 25.54 -26.26 22.88
CA VAL A 40 26.21 -27.54 22.59
C VAL A 40 25.77 -28.10 21.24
N GLU A 41 24.48 -28.04 20.90
CA GLU A 41 23.99 -28.44 19.58
C GLU A 41 24.57 -27.58 18.46
N LYS A 42 24.65 -26.26 18.68
CA LYS A 42 25.28 -25.31 17.73
C LYS A 42 26.77 -25.59 17.56
N GLU A 43 27.50 -25.91 18.63
CA GLU A 43 28.93 -26.26 18.55
C GLU A 43 29.14 -27.61 17.85
N ILE A 44 28.32 -28.62 18.15
CA ILE A 44 28.36 -29.93 17.48
C ILE A 44 28.04 -29.79 15.99
N ASN A 45 27.04 -28.97 15.64
CA ASN A 45 26.68 -28.70 14.25
C ASN A 45 27.72 -27.82 13.56
N GLY A 46 28.27 -26.81 14.25
CA GLY A 46 29.34 -25.95 13.75
C GLY A 46 30.66 -26.69 13.50
N GLN A 47 30.98 -27.72 14.30
CA GLN A 47 32.11 -28.63 14.03
C GLN A 47 31.86 -29.55 12.82
N ARG A 48 30.60 -29.78 12.42
CA ARG A 48 30.28 -30.48 11.16
C ARG A 48 30.34 -29.54 9.94
N GLU A 49 30.17 -28.23 10.15
CA GLU A 49 30.22 -27.21 9.11
C GLU A 49 31.63 -26.63 8.88
N GLY A 50 32.67 -27.36 9.33
CA GLY A 50 34.05 -27.18 8.88
C GLY A 50 34.33 -27.67 7.44
N SER A 51 33.32 -27.67 6.57
CA SER A 51 33.46 -27.77 5.11
C SER A 51 32.14 -27.33 4.44
N ASP A 52 32.15 -26.12 3.86
CA ASP A 52 31.31 -25.63 2.75
C ASP A 52 29.86 -25.09 2.92
N SER A 53 29.11 -25.30 4.01
CA SER A 53 27.65 -25.00 3.94
C SER A 53 27.18 -23.60 4.41
N GLY A 54 28.00 -22.82 5.13
CA GLY A 54 27.59 -21.49 5.64
C GLY A 54 27.77 -20.32 4.67
N SER A 55 28.68 -20.47 3.70
CA SER A 55 29.00 -19.45 2.69
C SER A 55 27.94 -19.40 1.58
N GLU A 56 27.49 -20.56 1.10
CA GLU A 56 26.53 -20.65 0.01
C GLU A 56 25.15 -20.11 0.39
N HIS A 57 24.67 -20.35 1.61
CA HIS A 57 23.37 -19.81 2.06
C HIS A 57 23.37 -18.29 2.22
N LEU A 58 24.46 -17.68 2.71
CA LEU A 58 24.59 -16.23 2.80
C LEU A 58 24.79 -15.58 1.43
N GLU A 59 25.54 -16.23 0.54
CA GLU A 59 25.66 -15.77 -0.86
C GLU A 59 24.32 -15.86 -1.60
N ASP A 60 23.55 -16.92 -1.41
CA ASP A 60 22.24 -17.09 -2.03
C ASP A 60 21.19 -16.13 -1.47
N ILE A 61 21.22 -15.82 -0.17
CA ILE A 61 20.41 -14.75 0.44
C ILE A 61 20.82 -13.38 -0.15
N SER A 62 22.12 -13.13 -0.31
CA SER A 62 22.60 -11.87 -0.91
C SER A 62 22.21 -11.74 -2.40
N LYS A 63 22.20 -12.86 -3.14
CA LYS A 63 21.77 -12.92 -4.55
C LYS A 63 20.26 -12.71 -4.67
N THR A 64 19.46 -13.34 -3.81
CA THR A 64 18.00 -13.13 -3.78
C THR A 64 17.66 -11.69 -3.39
N LEU A 65 18.35 -11.10 -2.41
CA LEU A 65 18.14 -9.68 -2.06
C LEU A 65 18.51 -8.74 -3.22
N LYS A 66 19.63 -8.98 -3.91
CA LYS A 66 20.00 -8.21 -5.12
C LYS A 66 18.99 -8.40 -6.25
N GLN A 67 18.45 -9.60 -6.41
CA GLN A 67 17.43 -9.89 -7.42
C GLN A 67 16.10 -9.20 -7.10
N ILE A 68 15.65 -9.25 -5.84
CA ILE A 68 14.49 -8.50 -5.36
C ILE A 68 14.69 -7.00 -5.56
N GLN A 69 15.86 -6.46 -5.22
CA GLN A 69 16.16 -5.04 -5.42
C GLN A 69 16.16 -4.65 -6.91
N THR A 70 16.64 -5.55 -7.78
CA THR A 70 16.60 -5.36 -9.24
C THR A 70 15.17 -5.45 -9.79
N GLU A 71 14.34 -6.34 -9.25
CA GLU A 71 12.94 -6.48 -9.62
C GLU A 71 12.10 -5.30 -9.14
N ILE A 72 12.33 -4.81 -7.91
CA ILE A 72 11.73 -3.57 -7.40
C ILE A 72 12.14 -2.38 -8.27
N GLY A 73 13.43 -2.23 -8.59
CA GLY A 73 13.88 -1.16 -9.49
C GLY A 73 13.24 -1.25 -10.89
N LYS A 74 13.02 -2.46 -11.42
CA LYS A 74 12.29 -2.67 -12.68
C LYS A 74 10.80 -2.36 -12.55
N LEU A 75 10.18 -2.58 -11.39
CA LEU A 75 8.80 -2.20 -11.12
C LEU A 75 8.66 -0.69 -11.03
N ASP A 76 9.57 0.01 -10.34
CA ASP A 76 9.60 1.47 -10.28
C ASP A 76 9.79 2.07 -11.68
N SER A 77 10.75 1.57 -12.48
CA SER A 77 10.92 2.05 -13.86
C SER A 77 9.72 1.75 -14.77
N ARG A 78 8.98 0.67 -14.51
CA ARG A 78 7.73 0.37 -15.24
C ARG A 78 6.60 1.29 -14.79
N LEU A 79 6.52 1.59 -13.50
CA LEU A 79 5.55 2.51 -12.93
C LEU A 79 5.79 3.92 -13.47
N GLU A 80 7.03 4.42 -13.39
CA GLU A 80 7.43 5.73 -13.95
C GLU A 80 7.14 5.79 -15.46
N ARG A 81 7.39 4.72 -16.21
CA ARG A 81 7.12 4.69 -17.65
C ARG A 81 5.61 4.65 -17.97
N VAL A 82 4.82 3.99 -17.13
CA VAL A 82 3.35 3.99 -17.24
C VAL A 82 2.78 5.36 -16.87
N GLU A 83 3.31 6.00 -15.83
CA GLU A 83 2.97 7.37 -15.44
C GLU A 83 3.33 8.38 -16.54
N HIS A 84 4.54 8.29 -17.11
CA HIS A 84 5.00 9.19 -18.18
C HIS A 84 4.23 8.99 -19.50
N THR A 85 3.89 7.75 -19.86
CA THR A 85 3.04 7.48 -21.04
C THR A 85 1.62 8.00 -20.84
N THR A 86 1.12 7.96 -19.59
CA THR A 86 -0.21 8.46 -19.24
C THR A 86 -0.27 9.99 -19.23
N GLN A 87 0.83 10.68 -18.87
CA GLN A 87 0.89 12.14 -18.91
C GLN A 87 0.92 12.72 -20.33
N GLU A 88 1.43 11.98 -21.32
CA GLU A 88 1.59 12.44 -22.70
C GLU A 88 0.45 12.01 -23.64
N ASP A 89 -0.55 11.26 -23.16
CA ASP A 89 -1.66 10.85 -24.00
C ASP A 89 -2.56 12.07 -24.35
N PRO A 90 -2.66 12.46 -25.64
CA PRO A 90 -3.47 13.60 -26.06
C PRO A 90 -4.97 13.37 -25.84
N GLU A 91 -5.45 12.12 -25.84
CA GLU A 91 -6.85 11.80 -25.58
C GLU A 91 -7.19 11.99 -24.10
N ILE A 92 -6.31 11.53 -23.20
CA ILE A 92 -6.46 11.76 -21.75
C ILE A 92 -6.40 13.26 -21.42
N SER A 93 -5.55 14.01 -22.13
CA SER A 93 -5.46 15.47 -21.98
C SER A 93 -6.75 16.19 -22.40
N ARG A 94 -7.39 15.74 -23.48
CA ARG A 94 -8.68 16.27 -23.93
C ARG A 94 -9.79 15.89 -22.95
N LEU A 95 -9.81 14.64 -22.51
CA LEU A 95 -10.77 14.12 -21.54
C LEU A 95 -10.70 14.91 -20.22
N ALA A 96 -9.50 15.14 -19.69
CA ALA A 96 -9.29 15.94 -18.49
C ALA A 96 -9.92 17.34 -18.61
N ASN A 97 -9.65 18.07 -19.70
CA ASN A 97 -10.23 19.40 -19.92
C ASN A 97 -11.76 19.39 -19.97
N ASN A 98 -12.36 18.38 -20.59
CA ASN A 98 -13.82 18.25 -20.65
C ASN A 98 -14.42 17.93 -19.27
N VAL A 99 -13.79 17.02 -18.53
CA VAL A 99 -14.18 16.60 -17.17
C VAL A 99 -14.13 17.77 -16.20
N PHE A 100 -13.14 18.67 -16.31
CA PHE A 100 -13.02 19.84 -15.44
C PHE A 100 -14.32 20.64 -15.34
N SER A 101 -15.04 20.78 -16.47
CA SER A 101 -16.24 21.60 -16.54
C SER A 101 -17.41 21.01 -15.76
N LEU A 102 -17.45 19.67 -15.63
CA LEU A 102 -18.51 18.90 -14.97
C LEU A 102 -18.23 18.63 -13.49
N LEU A 103 -16.99 18.83 -13.02
CA LEU A 103 -16.66 18.62 -11.61
C LEU A 103 -17.45 19.59 -10.70
N PRO A 104 -17.91 19.12 -9.52
CA PRO A 104 -18.63 19.95 -8.57
C PRO A 104 -17.70 21.03 -8.02
N ASP A 105 -18.25 22.22 -7.77
CA ASP A 105 -17.57 23.37 -7.14
C ASP A 105 -17.62 23.34 -5.61
N GLU A 106 -18.39 22.41 -5.05
CA GLU A 106 -18.57 22.27 -3.61
C GLU A 106 -17.86 21.01 -3.09
N LYS A 107 -17.16 21.16 -1.97
CA LYS A 107 -16.45 20.05 -1.33
C LYS A 107 -17.41 18.92 -0.96
N PRO A 108 -17.13 17.65 -1.35
CA PRO A 108 -17.91 16.50 -0.95
C PRO A 108 -18.02 16.37 0.57
N GLY A 109 -19.22 16.11 1.07
CA GLY A 109 -19.52 16.07 2.51
C GLY A 109 -19.71 17.43 3.19
N SER A 110 -19.66 18.54 2.45
CA SER A 110 -20.06 19.85 3.00
C SER A 110 -21.59 19.99 3.10
N LYS A 111 -22.07 20.87 3.99
CA LYS A 111 -23.52 21.15 4.13
C LYS A 111 -24.17 21.60 2.82
N LYS A 112 -23.44 22.38 2.01
CA LYS A 112 -23.91 22.85 0.70
C LYS A 112 -23.96 21.72 -0.32
N TRP A 113 -22.94 20.87 -0.35
CA TRP A 113 -22.90 19.69 -1.20
C TRP A 113 -24.04 18.72 -0.88
N GLU A 114 -24.31 18.45 0.40
CA GLU A 114 -25.44 17.61 0.81
C GLU A 114 -26.81 18.23 0.47
N ALA A 115 -26.98 19.54 0.68
CA ALA A 115 -28.22 20.22 0.35
C ALA A 115 -28.52 20.13 -1.16
N LYS A 116 -27.52 20.39 -2.00
CA LYS A 116 -27.64 20.29 -3.46
C LYS A 116 -27.83 18.85 -3.93
N ARG A 117 -27.19 17.87 -3.27
CA ARG A 117 -27.43 16.45 -3.52
C ARG A 117 -28.88 16.05 -3.22
N ARG A 118 -29.45 16.53 -2.10
CA ARG A 118 -30.86 16.27 -1.76
C ARG A 118 -31.81 16.96 -2.72
N GLU A 119 -31.47 18.16 -3.19
CA GLU A 119 -32.25 18.88 -4.21
C GLU A 119 -32.27 18.11 -5.54
N ILE A 120 -31.11 17.63 -6.01
CA ILE A 120 -31.02 16.80 -7.21
C ILE A 120 -31.82 15.51 -7.05
N GLN A 121 -31.71 14.82 -5.92
CA GLN A 121 -32.49 13.60 -5.62
C GLN A 121 -34.00 13.87 -5.51
N ALA A 122 -34.40 15.03 -4.98
CA ALA A 122 -35.81 15.42 -4.90
C ALA A 122 -36.40 15.72 -6.28
N LEU A 123 -35.62 16.29 -7.19
CA LEU A 123 -35.98 16.49 -8.59
C LEU A 123 -36.13 15.17 -9.35
N GLU A 124 -35.44 14.09 -8.96
CA GLU A 124 -35.65 12.76 -9.56
C GLU A 124 -37.02 12.16 -9.24
N HIS A 125 -37.59 12.52 -8.09
CA HIS A 125 -38.83 11.90 -7.61
C HIS A 125 -40.09 12.62 -8.10
N ASN A 126 -39.96 13.86 -8.59
CA ASN A 126 -41.03 14.60 -9.26
C ASN A 126 -40.86 14.47 -10.78
N GLU A 127 -41.69 13.65 -11.39
CA GLU A 127 -41.68 13.25 -12.80
C GLU A 127 -41.44 14.41 -13.80
N GLY A 128 -40.59 14.16 -14.81
CA GLY A 128 -40.80 14.69 -16.17
C GLY A 128 -39.68 15.57 -16.75
N GLU A 129 -38.92 16.29 -15.93
CA GLU A 129 -37.79 17.07 -16.43
C GLU A 129 -36.51 16.28 -16.22
N ARG A 130 -36.02 15.65 -17.30
CA ARG A 130 -34.67 15.08 -17.34
C ARG A 130 -33.68 16.20 -17.01
N SER A 131 -33.32 16.35 -15.73
CA SER A 131 -32.00 16.88 -15.41
C SER A 131 -31.01 16.03 -16.21
N PRO A 132 -30.13 16.63 -17.02
CA PRO A 132 -29.17 15.87 -17.83
C PRO A 132 -28.49 14.83 -16.94
N GLU A 133 -28.48 13.56 -17.34
CA GLU A 133 -27.78 12.50 -16.60
C GLU A 133 -26.31 12.89 -16.38
N GLU A 134 -25.76 13.64 -17.34
CA GLU A 134 -24.48 14.36 -17.30
C GLU A 134 -24.30 15.25 -16.05
N PHE A 135 -25.36 15.93 -15.60
CA PHE A 135 -25.34 16.80 -14.44
C PHE A 135 -25.32 16.01 -13.12
N LYS A 136 -26.02 14.87 -13.07
CA LYS A 136 -26.04 14.01 -11.87
C LYS A 136 -24.70 13.34 -11.65
N ALA A 137 -24.18 12.74 -12.71
CA ALA A 137 -22.94 11.98 -12.64
C ALA A 137 -21.70 12.88 -12.51
N GLY A 138 -21.72 14.07 -13.13
CA GLY A 138 -20.72 15.11 -12.88
C GLY A 138 -20.69 15.57 -11.42
N TRP A 139 -21.86 15.76 -10.79
CA TRP A 139 -21.96 16.28 -9.42
C TRP A 139 -21.44 15.33 -8.33
N GLU A 140 -21.48 14.02 -8.57
CA GLU A 140 -20.93 13.06 -7.62
C GLU A 140 -19.40 13.16 -7.51
N GLY A 141 -18.73 13.64 -8.56
CA GLY A 141 -17.28 13.76 -8.61
C GLY A 141 -16.55 12.42 -8.54
N THR A 142 -17.23 11.30 -8.77
CA THR A 142 -16.65 9.96 -8.73
C THR A 142 -16.11 9.57 -10.11
N PRO A 143 -14.98 8.83 -10.19
CA PRO A 143 -14.45 8.37 -11.47
C PRO A 143 -15.45 7.49 -12.24
N SER A 144 -16.22 6.66 -11.55
CA SER A 144 -17.21 5.78 -12.17
C SER A 144 -18.37 6.54 -12.81
N ALA A 145 -18.93 7.54 -12.11
CA ALA A 145 -20.04 8.33 -12.64
C ALA A 145 -19.59 9.17 -13.84
N LEU A 146 -18.40 9.80 -13.73
CA LEU A 146 -17.85 10.56 -14.85
C LEU A 146 -17.52 9.65 -16.06
N ALA A 147 -17.02 8.44 -15.82
CA ALA A 147 -16.74 7.48 -16.90
C ALA A 147 -18.00 7.11 -17.69
N GLU A 148 -19.13 6.95 -17.00
CA GLU A 148 -20.43 6.68 -17.62
C GLU A 148 -20.91 7.84 -18.51
N VAL A 149 -20.72 9.08 -18.07
CA VAL A 149 -21.09 10.29 -18.86
C VAL A 149 -20.27 10.43 -20.13
N PHE A 150 -18.97 10.16 -20.05
CA PHE A 150 -18.06 10.32 -21.19
C PHE A 150 -17.95 9.06 -22.06
N GLU A 151 -18.70 7.99 -21.73
CA GLU A 151 -18.64 6.68 -22.39
C GLU A 151 -17.20 6.11 -22.46
N VAL A 152 -16.40 6.35 -21.42
CA VAL A 152 -15.00 5.89 -21.32
C VAL A 152 -14.83 4.86 -20.21
N THR A 153 -13.66 4.22 -20.17
CA THR A 153 -13.35 3.31 -19.06
C THR A 153 -13.08 4.08 -17.76
N GLU A 154 -13.43 3.49 -16.62
CA GLU A 154 -13.11 4.08 -15.31
C GLU A 154 -11.61 4.33 -15.15
N LEU A 155 -10.78 3.45 -15.73
CA LEU A 155 -9.33 3.59 -15.71
C LEU A 155 -8.88 4.86 -16.43
N ASP A 156 -9.42 5.14 -17.62
CA ASP A 156 -9.06 6.34 -18.39
C ASP A 156 -9.60 7.62 -17.72
N MET A 157 -10.78 7.54 -17.10
CA MET A 157 -11.33 8.63 -16.31
C MET A 157 -10.47 8.94 -15.07
N ARG A 158 -10.02 7.90 -14.34
CA ARG A 158 -9.13 8.07 -13.19
C ARG A 158 -7.81 8.72 -13.61
N LYS A 159 -7.21 8.25 -14.70
CA LYS A 159 -6.00 8.87 -15.28
C LYS A 159 -6.22 10.33 -15.67
N ALA A 160 -7.36 10.66 -16.28
CA ALA A 160 -7.70 12.02 -16.62
C ALA A 160 -7.86 12.91 -15.38
N LEU A 161 -8.51 12.40 -14.32
CA LEU A 161 -8.68 13.11 -13.05
C LEU A 161 -7.37 13.30 -12.29
N GLU A 162 -6.50 12.29 -12.27
CA GLU A 162 -5.15 12.38 -11.68
C GLU A 162 -4.29 13.39 -12.42
N LYS A 163 -4.28 13.31 -13.77
CA LYS A 163 -3.59 14.30 -14.61
C LYS A 163 -4.12 15.70 -14.33
N LEU A 164 -5.43 15.84 -14.20
CA LEU A 164 -6.06 17.12 -13.93
C LEU A 164 -5.71 17.66 -12.53
N ALA A 165 -5.68 16.80 -11.51
CA ALA A 165 -5.24 17.17 -10.17
C ALA A 165 -3.75 17.57 -10.13
N SER A 166 -2.92 16.96 -10.99
CA SER A 166 -1.50 17.29 -11.15
C SER A 166 -1.29 18.61 -11.91
N ASP A 167 -1.88 18.74 -13.11
CA ASP A 167 -1.73 19.90 -14.00
C ASP A 167 -2.41 21.16 -13.44
N MET A 168 -3.56 21.00 -12.78
CA MET A 168 -4.30 22.07 -12.12
C MET A 168 -4.24 21.97 -10.60
N SER A 169 -3.03 21.68 -10.10
CA SER A 169 -2.63 21.79 -8.69
C SER A 169 -3.16 23.09 -8.08
N GLY A 170 -4.17 22.97 -7.21
CA GLY A 170 -4.83 24.09 -6.53
C GLY A 170 -6.23 24.45 -7.01
N ARG A 171 -6.68 23.96 -8.18
CA ARG A 171 -8.07 24.13 -8.65
C ARG A 171 -8.90 22.87 -8.56
N VAL A 172 -8.27 21.70 -8.47
CA VAL A 172 -8.97 20.43 -8.23
C VAL A 172 -8.39 19.73 -7.03
N ARG A 173 -9.30 19.23 -6.19
CA ARG A 173 -9.02 18.57 -4.94
C ARG A 173 -9.68 17.20 -4.98
N THR A 174 -9.01 16.22 -4.40
CA THR A 174 -9.59 14.91 -4.11
C THR A 174 -9.89 14.81 -2.62
N THR A 175 -10.97 14.13 -2.26
CA THR A 175 -11.28 13.77 -0.88
C THR A 175 -11.90 12.38 -0.86
N ASP A 176 -11.55 11.58 0.15
CA ASP A 176 -12.32 10.38 0.46
C ASP A 176 -13.59 10.79 1.20
N HIS A 177 -14.75 10.33 0.70
CA HIS A 177 -16.01 10.48 1.40
C HIS A 177 -16.81 9.18 1.30
N ASN A 178 -17.04 8.53 2.46
CA ASN A 178 -17.69 7.22 2.59
C ASN A 178 -16.95 6.07 1.88
N GLY A 179 -15.60 6.10 1.85
CA GLY A 179 -14.78 5.07 1.22
C GLY A 179 -14.78 5.14 -0.31
N VAL A 180 -15.18 6.29 -0.86
CA VAL A 180 -15.16 6.56 -2.29
C VAL A 180 -14.38 7.85 -2.53
N GLU A 181 -13.38 7.79 -3.40
CA GLU A 181 -12.65 8.97 -3.84
C GLU A 181 -13.54 9.86 -4.70
N ARG A 182 -13.58 11.14 -4.33
CA ARG A 182 -14.37 12.17 -5.01
C ARG A 182 -13.51 13.38 -5.33
N TYR A 183 -13.67 13.88 -6.55
CA TYR A 183 -12.98 15.02 -7.11
C TYR A 183 -13.90 16.24 -7.15
N TRP A 184 -13.39 17.41 -6.81
CA TRP A 184 -14.13 18.66 -6.81
C TRP A 184 -13.22 19.85 -7.13
N ARG A 185 -13.80 20.95 -7.60
CA ARG A 185 -13.12 22.19 -7.94
C ARG A 185 -13.04 23.13 -6.75
N ASP A 186 -11.82 23.53 -6.42
CA ASP A 186 -11.51 24.58 -5.44
C ASP A 186 -11.48 25.91 -6.21
N VAL A 187 -12.60 26.64 -6.19
CA VAL A 187 -12.81 27.92 -6.91
C VAL A 187 -12.72 29.11 -5.95
#